data_AF-T1QG16-F1
#
_entry.id   AF-T1QG16-F1
#
_cell.length_a   1.000
_cell.length_b   1.000
_cell.length_c   1.000
_cell.angle_alpha   90.00
_cell.angle_beta   90.00
_cell.angle_gamma   90.00
#
_symmetry.space_group_name_H-M   'P 1'
#
loop_
_entity.id
_entity.type
_entity.pdbx_description
1 polymer ?
#
loop_
_entity_poly.entity_id
_entity_poly.type
_entity_poly.pdbx_seq_one_letter_code
_entity_poly.pdbx_strand_id
1 'polypeptide(L)' 'VNACVDVVLSGVKLLQALGLNPGNGKDHTELRSRNDLKEAFIHFMGKGAAAERFFSDKETFHNIAQIASEFPGAQ' A
#
# COMPACT_ATOMS: atom_id res chain seq x y z
N VAL A 1 -7.61 -24.99 3.12
CA VAL A 1 -8.56 -23.87 3.33
C VAL A 1 -7.84 -22.59 2.93
N ASN A 2 -8.41 -21.81 2.01
CA ASN A 2 -7.94 -20.50 1.59
C ASN A 2 -8.91 -19.43 2.14
N ALA A 3 -8.40 -18.54 2.99
CA ALA A 3 -9.17 -17.44 3.57
C ALA A 3 -8.24 -16.24 3.77
N CYS A 4 -8.76 -15.03 3.55
CA CYS A 4 -8.08 -13.76 3.81
C CYS A 4 -9.06 -12.78 4.47
N VAL A 5 -8.52 -11.66 4.93
CA VAL A 5 -9.29 -10.50 5.38
C VAL A 5 -8.89 -9.36 4.48
N ASP A 6 -9.88 -8.75 3.83
CA ASP A 6 -9.68 -7.57 3.01
C ASP A 6 -9.82 -6.34 3.89
N VAL A 7 -8.90 -5.39 3.74
CA VAL A 7 -8.94 -4.11 4.45
C VAL A 7 -9.07 -3.02 3.40
N VAL A 8 -10.23 -2.38 3.34
CA VAL A 8 -10.51 -1.30 2.38
C VAL A 8 -10.32 0.05 3.06
N LEU A 9 -9.42 0.87 2.53
CA LEU A 9 -9.12 2.21 3.05
C LEU A 9 -8.62 3.18 1.97
N SER A 10 -8.51 4.46 2.32
CA SER A 10 -7.89 5.46 1.45
C SER A 10 -6.37 5.25 1.37
N GLY A 11 -5.87 4.90 0.19
CA GLY A 11 -4.42 4.73 -0.02
C GLY A 11 -3.60 5.99 0.28
N VAL A 12 -4.13 7.19 -0.01
CA VAL A 12 -3.47 8.46 0.36
C VAL A 12 -3.30 8.58 1.88
N LYS A 13 -4.37 8.31 2.64
CA LYS A 13 -4.32 8.39 4.11
C LYS A 13 -3.39 7.32 4.70
N LEU A 14 -3.34 6.13 4.12
CA LEU A 14 -2.40 5.09 4.52
C LEU A 14 -0.94 5.55 4.34
N LEU A 15 -0.59 6.11 3.19
CA LEU A 15 0.77 6.62 2.95
C LEU A 15 1.16 7.73 3.94
N GLN A 16 0.21 8.61 4.29
CA GLN A 16 0.41 9.63 5.32
C GLN A 16 0.63 9.01 6.71
N ALA A 17 -0.17 8.01 7.09
CA ALA A 17 -0.03 7.29 8.35
C ALA A 17 1.33 6.56 8.48
N LEU A 18 1.87 6.11 7.35
CA LEU A 18 3.21 5.52 7.27
C LEU A 18 4.35 6.57 7.30
N GLY A 19 4.03 7.85 7.40
CA GLY A 19 5.01 8.95 7.41
C GLY A 19 5.71 9.15 6.06
N LEU A 20 5.07 8.74 4.95
CA LEU A 20 5.66 8.82 3.62
C LEU A 20 5.29 10.15 2.96
N ASN A 21 6.30 10.96 2.66
CA ASN A 21 6.12 12.20 1.92
C ASN A 21 5.76 11.94 0.45
N PRO A 22 4.96 12.81 -0.19
CA PRO A 22 4.70 12.75 -1.62
C PRO A 22 6.01 12.73 -2.42
N GLY A 23 6.03 11.98 -3.52
CA GLY A 23 7.19 11.88 -4.39
C GLY A 23 6.78 11.52 -5.81
N ASN A 24 7.73 11.07 -6.62
CA ASN A 24 7.46 10.65 -7.99
C ASN A 24 6.78 9.27 -8.01
N GLY A 25 5.91 9.05 -9.00
CA GLY A 25 5.31 7.75 -9.27
C GLY A 25 6.18 6.91 -10.20
N LYS A 26 6.37 5.64 -9.87
CA LYS A 26 7.08 4.65 -10.68
C LYS A 26 6.43 3.29 -10.48
N ASP A 27 6.19 2.56 -11.57
CA ASP A 27 5.71 1.19 -11.47
C ASP A 27 6.83 0.25 -11.02
N HIS A 28 6.45 -0.75 -10.24
CA HIS A 28 7.30 -1.82 -9.74
C HIS A 28 6.54 -3.13 -9.91
N THR A 29 7.17 -4.15 -10.48
CA THR A 29 6.52 -5.47 -10.66
C THR A 29 6.30 -6.20 -9.33
N GLU A 30 7.14 -5.91 -8.34
CA GLU A 30 7.11 -6.45 -6.97
C GLU A 30 7.47 -5.31 -6.01
N LEU A 31 6.79 -5.22 -4.87
CA LEU A 31 7.05 -4.21 -3.85
C LEU A 31 7.97 -4.79 -2.77
N ARG A 32 9.15 -4.20 -2.58
CA ARG A 32 10.15 -4.68 -1.61
C ARG A 32 10.28 -3.74 -0.42
N SER A 33 9.66 -2.57 -0.49
CA SER A 33 9.78 -1.54 0.53
C SER A 33 8.55 -0.63 0.58
N ARG A 34 8.44 0.16 1.66
CA ARG A 34 7.46 1.26 1.77
C ARG A 34 7.61 2.29 0.65
N ASN A 35 8.82 2.49 0.15
CA ASN A 35 9.07 3.41 -0.94
C ASN A 35 8.51 2.88 -2.27
N ASP A 36 8.67 1.59 -2.55
CA ASP A 36 8.10 0.96 -3.75
C ASP A 36 6.57 1.03 -3.72
N LEU A 37 5.95 0.76 -2.56
CA LEU A 37 4.51 0.89 -2.36
C LEU A 37 4.03 2.31 -2.69
N LYS A 38 4.70 3.34 -2.14
CA LYS A 38 4.39 4.74 -2.42
C LYS A 38 4.52 5.05 -3.92
N GLU A 39 5.64 4.68 -4.53
CA GLU A 39 5.92 4.97 -5.94
C GLU A 39 4.90 4.28 -6.87
N ALA A 40 4.58 3.01 -6.63
CA ALA A 40 3.62 2.26 -7.41
C ALA A 40 2.20 2.82 -7.22
N PHE A 41 1.81 3.13 -5.98
CA PHE A 41 0.50 3.73 -5.70
C PHE A 41 0.33 5.06 -6.44
N ILE A 42 1.32 5.97 -6.39
CA ILE A 42 1.27 7.26 -7.10
C ILE A 42 1.19 7.05 -8.61
N HIS A 43 1.93 6.07 -9.16
CA HIS A 43 1.91 5.75 -10.58
C HIS A 43 0.49 5.38 -11.08
N PHE A 44 -0.20 4.49 -10.37
CA PHE A 44 -1.53 4.03 -10.77
C PHE A 44 -2.64 5.01 -10.41
N MET A 45 -2.50 5.71 -9.27
CA MET A 45 -3.43 6.77 -8.88
C MET A 45 -3.46 7.90 -9.91
N GLY A 46 -2.29 8.34 -10.42
CA GLY A 46 -2.22 9.37 -11.46
C GLY A 46 -2.88 8.98 -12.79
N LYS A 47 -3.06 7.69 -13.04
CA LYS A 47 -3.74 7.15 -14.22
C LYS A 47 -5.23 6.82 -13.98
N GLY A 48 -5.69 6.83 -12.72
CA GLY A 48 -6.99 6.28 -12.35
C GLY A 48 -7.14 4.79 -12.70
N ALA A 49 -6.03 4.05 -12.70
CA ALA A 49 -5.98 2.66 -13.16
C ALA A 49 -5.88 1.68 -11.99
N ALA A 50 -6.49 0.50 -12.16
CA ALA A 50 -6.34 -0.60 -11.21
C ALA A 50 -4.96 -1.26 -11.33
N ALA A 51 -4.44 -1.76 -10.21
CA ALA A 51 -3.24 -2.58 -10.14
C ALA A 51 -3.26 -3.45 -8.88
N GLU A 52 -2.58 -4.60 -8.97
CA GLU A 52 -2.31 -5.49 -7.85
C GLU A 52 -0.82 -5.84 -7.87
N ARG A 53 -0.18 -5.90 -6.70
CA ARG A 53 1.25 -6.21 -6.56
C ARG A 53 1.50 -7.09 -5.35
N PHE A 54 2.46 -7.99 -5.50
CA PHE A 54 3.01 -8.75 -4.37
C PHE A 54 3.97 -7.85 -3.56
N PHE A 55 3.85 -7.90 -2.24
CA PHE A 55 4.78 -7.24 -1.32
C PHE A 55 5.67 -8.30 -0.66
N SER A 56 6.97 -8.28 -0.95
CA SER A 56 7.87 -9.39 -0.70
C SER A 56 8.53 -9.39 0.67
N ASP A 57 8.68 -8.20 1.28
CA ASP A 57 9.25 -8.08 2.63
C ASP A 57 8.16 -8.34 3.69
N LYS A 58 8.25 -9.50 4.34
CA LYS A 58 7.23 -10.01 5.26
C LYS A 58 7.01 -9.10 6.47
N GLU A 59 8.09 -8.63 7.09
CA GLU A 59 8.01 -7.83 8.32
C GLU A 59 7.46 -6.43 8.03
N THR A 60 7.90 -5.82 6.94
CA THR A 60 7.37 -4.54 6.48
C THR A 60 5.90 -4.67 6.08
N PHE A 61 5.53 -5.74 5.37
CA PHE A 61 4.13 -6.01 5.02
C PHE A 61 3.24 -6.19 6.26
N HIS A 62 3.70 -6.97 7.24
CA HIS A 62 2.96 -7.17 8.49
C HIS A 62 2.71 -5.84 9.21
N ASN A 63 3.73 -4.99 9.33
CA ASN A 63 3.59 -3.66 9.95
C ASN A 63 2.62 -2.76 9.18
N ILE A 64 2.67 -2.76 7.84
CA ILE A 64 1.74 -1.98 7.00
C ILE A 64 0.31 -2.49 7.19
N ALA A 65 0.11 -3.81 7.14
CA ALA A 65 -1.21 -4.43 7.28
C ALA A 65 -1.81 -4.15 8.67
N GLN A 66 -1.00 -4.19 9.73
CA GLN A 66 -1.46 -3.84 11.08
C GLN A 66 -1.93 -2.38 11.14
N ILE A 67 -1.13 -1.44 10.65
CA ILE A 67 -1.49 -0.01 10.61
C ILE A 67 -2.77 0.21 9.79
N ALA A 68 -2.92 -0.51 8.66
CA ALA A 68 -4.11 -0.42 7.82
C ALA A 68 -5.37 -0.96 8.53
N SER A 69 -5.27 -2.10 9.21
CA SER A 69 -6.39 -2.72 9.94
C SER A 69 -6.85 -1.90 11.14
N GLU A 70 -5.94 -1.18 11.79
CA GLU A 70 -6.25 -0.30 12.91
C GLU A 70 -6.66 1.11 12.45
N PHE A 71 -6.65 1.39 11.15
CA PHE A 71 -6.88 2.73 10.62
C PHE A 71 -8.34 3.16 10.78
N PRO A 72 -8.61 4.39 11.27
CA PRO A 72 -9.98 4.90 11.37
C PRO A 72 -10.69 4.94 10.01
N GLY A 73 -11.77 4.17 9.89
CA GLY A 73 -12.56 4.06 8.66
C GLY A 73 -12.08 2.97 7.69
N ALA A 74 -11.15 2.11 8.10
CA ALA A 74 -10.93 0.82 7.44
C ALA A 74 -12.19 -0.05 7.57
N GLN A 75 -12.52 -0.79 6.51
CA GLN A 75 -13.64 -1.73 6.43
C GLN A 75 -13.14 -3.12 6.07
#